data_AF-A0A4R2NUP4-F1
#
_entry.id   AF-A0A4R2NUP4-F1
#
_cell.length_a   1.000
_cell.length_b   1.000
_cell.length_c   1.000
_cell.angle_alpha   90.00
_cell.angle_beta   90.00
_cell.angle_gamma   90.00
#
_symmetry.space_group_name_H-M   'P 1'
#
loop_
_entity.id
_entity.type
_entity.pdbx_description
1 polymer ?
#
loop_
_entity_poly.entity_id
_entity_poly.type
_entity_poly.pdbx_seq_one_letter_code
_entity_poly.pdbx_strand_id
1 'polypeptide(L)'
;MKTFKSLLVIVLTVSITTISAQNLGNTKEAIDNKKAMITNHKQLKRDIAQLHEFRKKINAFEEAFIAHNTKQIKRLKADILSDMKREIAESKRKIKQDQKELQQSKRELSRSTREARNHNPYGDRRPQRDDFRDRRDDRRDKNDDVRDLKAQINRTKRQKEIMKAIKSYNFLAKRAPGKHKLMTNSKLLNEFANTMEADITATKLEIIEDKKEIIEDRRERREDRRG
;
A
#
# COMPACT_ATOMS: atom_id res chain seq x y z
N MET A 1 -67.41 13.30 45.23
CA MET A 1 -66.58 14.50 44.97
C MET A 1 -65.81 14.84 46.24
N LYS A 2 -64.47 14.98 46.14
CA LYS A 2 -63.40 15.24 47.16
C LYS A 2 -62.32 14.14 47.02
N THR A 3 -61.00 14.33 46.97
CA THR A 3 -60.07 15.48 46.90
C THR A 3 -58.69 14.90 46.48
N PHE A 4 -57.83 15.76 45.92
CA PHE A 4 -56.44 15.53 45.48
C PHE A 4 -55.49 14.92 46.54
N LYS A 5 -54.45 14.22 46.04
CA LYS A 5 -53.02 14.09 46.47
C LYS A 5 -52.56 12.66 46.08
N SER A 6 -51.50 12.42 45.31
CA SER A 6 -50.12 12.86 45.54
C SER A 6 -49.28 12.81 44.26
N LEU A 7 -48.46 13.86 44.12
CA LEU A 7 -47.25 13.91 43.31
C LEU A 7 -46.28 12.80 43.75
N LEU A 8 -45.69 12.05 42.81
CA LEU A 8 -44.37 11.47 43.01
C LEU A 8 -43.55 11.65 41.73
N VAL A 9 -42.72 12.68 41.79
CA VAL A 9 -41.68 13.03 40.85
C VAL A 9 -40.56 11.99 40.99
N ILE A 10 -40.33 11.19 39.95
CA ILE A 10 -39.07 10.45 39.79
C ILE A 10 -38.27 11.21 38.74
N VAL A 11 -37.41 12.10 39.22
CA VAL A 11 -36.27 12.63 38.48
C VAL A 11 -35.32 11.45 38.26
N LEU A 12 -35.39 10.84 37.07
CA LEU A 12 -34.36 9.91 36.62
C LEU A 12 -33.17 10.75 36.15
N THR A 13 -32.19 10.89 37.04
CA THR A 13 -30.88 11.46 36.75
C THR A 13 -30.20 10.65 35.65
N VAL A 14 -30.20 11.20 34.42
CA VAL A 14 -29.28 10.79 33.37
C VAL A 14 -27.90 11.24 33.80
N SER A 15 -27.23 10.40 34.59
CA SER A 15 -25.80 10.52 34.85
C SER A 15 -25.07 10.24 33.54
N ILE A 16 -24.72 11.32 32.87
CA ILE A 16 -23.90 11.36 31.67
C ILE A 16 -22.58 10.63 31.96
N THR A 17 -22.45 9.40 31.46
CA THR A 17 -21.16 8.71 31.38
C THR A 17 -20.37 9.31 30.22
N THR A 18 -19.74 10.45 30.44
CA THR A 18 -18.64 10.96 29.60
C THR A 18 -17.36 10.18 29.92
N ILE A 19 -17.39 8.86 29.73
CA ILE A 19 -16.18 8.05 29.72
C ILE A 19 -15.52 8.28 28.35
N SER A 20 -14.71 9.34 28.30
CA SER A 20 -13.49 9.48 27.50
C SER A 20 -13.52 8.89 26.08
N ALA A 21 -14.22 9.53 25.16
CA ALA A 21 -14.18 9.21 23.72
C ALA A 21 -12.74 9.20 23.14
N GLN A 22 -11.81 9.91 23.77
CA GLN A 22 -10.38 9.92 23.43
C GLN A 22 -9.68 8.55 23.65
N ASN A 23 -10.10 7.76 24.65
CA ASN A 23 -9.49 6.45 24.91
C ASN A 23 -9.92 5.38 23.88
N LEU A 24 -11.10 5.53 23.28
CA LEU A 24 -11.60 4.59 22.26
C LEU A 24 -10.91 4.78 20.90
N GLY A 25 -10.58 6.02 20.52
CA GLY A 25 -9.88 6.33 19.26
C GLY A 25 -8.51 5.64 19.17
N ASN A 26 -7.67 5.83 20.19
CA ASN A 26 -6.30 5.29 20.23
C ASN A 26 -6.25 3.76 20.22
N THR A 27 -7.27 3.08 20.75
CA THR A 27 -7.34 1.61 20.70
C THR A 27 -7.76 1.09 19.33
N LYS A 28 -8.66 1.78 18.64
CA LYS A 28 -9.14 1.41 17.31
C LYS A 28 -8.02 1.54 16.27
N GLU A 29 -7.31 2.66 16.28
CA GLU A 29 -6.18 2.92 15.40
C GLU A 29 -5.07 1.86 15.57
N ALA A 30 -4.70 1.54 16.81
CA ALA A 30 -3.72 0.48 17.07
C ALA A 30 -4.16 -0.91 16.56
N ILE A 31 -5.47 -1.21 16.61
CA ILE A 31 -6.03 -2.46 16.06
C ILE A 31 -5.98 -2.44 14.54
N ASP A 32 -6.34 -1.33 13.91
CA ASP A 32 -6.36 -1.19 12.45
C ASP A 32 -4.94 -1.24 11.88
N ASN A 33 -3.95 -0.57 12.50
CA ASN A 33 -2.53 -0.64 12.12
C ASN A 33 -2.01 -2.09 12.21
N LYS A 34 -2.38 -2.82 13.27
CA LYS A 34 -2.00 -4.24 13.41
C LYS A 34 -2.59 -5.11 12.31
N LYS A 35 -3.86 -4.88 11.93
CA LYS A 35 -4.51 -5.61 10.84
C LYS A 35 -3.88 -5.30 9.49
N ALA A 36 -3.54 -4.04 9.24
CA ALA A 36 -2.83 -3.61 8.03
C ALA A 36 -1.48 -4.33 7.91
N MET A 37 -0.66 -4.30 8.96
CA MET A 37 0.63 -5.02 9.00
C MET A 37 0.49 -6.52 8.68
N ILE A 38 -0.49 -7.21 9.29
CA ILE A 38 -0.71 -8.64 9.05
C ILE A 38 -1.06 -8.89 7.57
N THR A 39 -1.89 -8.02 7.01
CA THR A 39 -2.31 -8.08 5.60
C THR A 39 -1.12 -7.86 4.69
N ASN A 40 -0.29 -6.84 4.95
CA ASN A 40 0.92 -6.51 4.20
C ASN A 40 1.94 -7.67 4.21
N HIS A 41 2.18 -8.29 5.37
CA HIS A 41 3.07 -9.47 5.45
C HIS A 41 2.53 -10.67 4.66
N LYS A 42 1.21 -10.91 4.73
CA LYS A 42 0.59 -12.01 3.98
C LYS A 42 0.68 -11.77 2.48
N GLN A 43 0.48 -10.54 2.03
CA GLN A 43 0.63 -10.16 0.63
C GLN A 43 2.09 -10.32 0.18
N LEU A 44 3.05 -9.80 0.95
CA LEU A 44 4.48 -9.94 0.65
C LEU A 44 4.90 -11.41 0.46
N LYS A 45 4.42 -12.32 1.32
CA LYS A 45 4.70 -13.76 1.19
C LYS A 45 4.15 -14.33 -0.13
N ARG A 46 2.95 -13.90 -0.54
CA ARG A 46 2.32 -14.32 -1.80
C ARG A 46 3.10 -13.77 -3.00
N ASP A 47 3.47 -12.50 -2.98
CA ASP A 47 4.21 -11.83 -4.07
C ASP A 47 5.57 -12.52 -4.28
N ILE A 48 6.28 -12.87 -3.20
CA ILE A 48 7.53 -13.64 -3.27
C ILE A 48 7.32 -15.02 -3.92
N ALA A 49 6.28 -15.75 -3.52
CA ALA A 49 5.97 -17.05 -4.10
C ALA A 49 5.59 -16.94 -5.58
N GLN A 50 4.82 -15.91 -5.95
CA GLN A 50 4.44 -15.63 -7.33
C GLN A 50 5.65 -15.30 -8.21
N LEU A 51 6.59 -14.48 -7.72
CA LEU A 51 7.84 -14.19 -8.44
C LEU A 51 8.65 -15.47 -8.68
N HIS A 52 8.76 -16.34 -7.68
CA HIS A 52 9.48 -17.60 -7.81
C HIS A 52 8.84 -18.52 -8.85
N GLU A 53 7.51 -18.70 -8.81
CA GLU A 53 6.79 -19.48 -9.81
C GLU A 53 6.86 -18.86 -11.21
N PHE A 54 6.86 -17.52 -11.31
CA PHE A 54 7.06 -16.82 -12.57
C PHE A 54 8.44 -17.11 -13.17
N ARG A 55 9.52 -17.04 -12.37
CA ARG A 55 10.89 -17.37 -12.81
C ARG A 55 11.01 -18.82 -13.29
N LYS A 56 10.39 -19.78 -12.60
CA LYS A 56 10.32 -21.17 -13.06
C LYS A 56 9.69 -21.30 -14.45
N LYS A 57 8.60 -20.57 -14.70
CA LYS A 57 7.94 -20.56 -16.03
C LYS A 57 8.82 -19.95 -17.11
N ILE A 58 9.63 -18.93 -16.80
CA ILE A 58 10.62 -18.38 -17.73
C ILE A 58 11.62 -19.47 -18.12
N ASN A 59 12.23 -20.16 -17.15
CA ASN A 59 13.21 -21.20 -17.44
C ASN A 59 12.61 -22.35 -18.27
N ALA A 60 11.43 -22.84 -17.87
CA ALA A 60 10.72 -23.88 -18.63
C ALA A 60 10.37 -23.42 -20.06
N PHE A 61 10.10 -22.13 -20.25
CA PHE A 61 9.82 -21.55 -21.56
C PHE A 61 11.07 -21.54 -22.43
N GLU A 62 12.23 -21.16 -21.87
CA GLU A 62 13.52 -21.17 -22.56
C GLU A 62 13.94 -22.59 -22.96
N GLU A 63 13.81 -23.56 -22.04
CA GLU A 63 14.06 -24.98 -22.31
C GLU A 63 13.17 -25.52 -23.43
N ALA A 64 11.86 -25.23 -23.38
CA ALA A 64 10.93 -25.63 -24.42
C ALA A 64 11.26 -24.98 -25.78
N PHE A 65 11.79 -23.76 -25.77
CA PHE A 65 12.25 -23.07 -26.97
C PHE A 65 13.49 -23.74 -27.58
N ILE A 66 14.50 -24.05 -26.75
CA ILE A 66 15.72 -24.74 -27.17
C ILE A 66 15.39 -26.14 -27.72
N ALA A 67 14.47 -26.86 -27.07
CA ALA A 67 14.01 -28.18 -27.51
C ALA A 67 13.05 -28.12 -28.72
N HIS A 68 12.78 -26.93 -29.27
CA HIS A 68 11.83 -26.72 -30.37
C HIS A 68 10.42 -27.30 -30.11
N ASN A 69 10.01 -27.43 -28.84
CA ASN A 69 8.71 -27.98 -28.46
C ASN A 69 7.62 -26.91 -28.60
N THR A 70 7.14 -26.71 -29.84
CA THR A 70 6.17 -25.66 -30.17
C THR A 70 4.87 -25.71 -29.38
N LYS A 71 4.38 -26.92 -29.03
CA LYS A 71 3.19 -27.10 -28.19
C LYS A 71 3.43 -26.55 -26.79
N GLN A 72 4.56 -26.91 -26.18
CA GLN A 72 4.93 -26.45 -24.84
C GLN A 72 5.19 -24.93 -24.81
N ILE A 73 5.88 -24.39 -25.81
CA ILE A 73 6.10 -22.93 -25.94
C ILE A 73 4.77 -22.17 -25.96
N LYS A 74 3.79 -22.61 -26.75
CA LYS A 74 2.46 -21.95 -26.83
C LYS A 74 1.75 -21.98 -25.48
N ARG A 75 1.75 -23.13 -24.81
CA ARG A 75 1.13 -23.29 -23.48
C ARG A 75 1.80 -22.36 -22.46
N LEU A 76 3.11 -22.45 -22.31
CA LEU A 76 3.87 -21.64 -21.35
C LEU A 76 3.73 -20.14 -21.63
N LYS A 77 3.72 -19.71 -22.90
CA LYS A 77 3.45 -18.32 -23.26
C LYS A 77 2.08 -17.87 -22.75
N ALA A 78 1.03 -18.67 -22.96
CA ALA A 78 -0.31 -18.34 -22.50
C ALA A 78 -0.38 -18.24 -20.97
N ASP A 79 0.25 -19.18 -20.27
CA ASP A 79 0.31 -19.20 -18.80
C ASP A 79 1.05 -17.97 -18.25
N ILE A 80 2.22 -17.63 -18.82
CA ILE A 80 3.00 -16.44 -18.47
C ILE A 80 2.19 -15.16 -18.71
N LEU A 81 1.55 -15.02 -19.89
CA LEU A 81 0.72 -13.85 -20.18
C LEU A 81 -0.48 -13.71 -19.23
N SER A 82 -1.04 -14.84 -18.79
CA SER A 82 -2.09 -14.86 -17.78
C SER A 82 -1.60 -14.32 -16.43
N ASP A 83 -0.43 -14.78 -15.98
CA ASP A 83 0.21 -14.28 -14.75
C ASP A 83 0.55 -12.78 -14.85
N MET A 84 1.13 -12.34 -15.96
CA MET A 84 1.42 -10.91 -16.18
C MET A 84 0.17 -10.05 -16.14
N LYS A 85 -0.93 -10.54 -16.73
CA LYS A 85 -2.23 -9.84 -16.70
C LYS A 85 -2.77 -9.74 -15.27
N ARG A 86 -2.64 -10.80 -14.47
CA ARG A 86 -3.03 -10.81 -13.06
C ARG A 86 -2.19 -9.80 -12.27
N GLU A 87 -0.87 -9.85 -12.39
CA GLU A 87 0.06 -8.92 -11.75
C GLU A 87 -0.29 -7.46 -12.05
N ILE A 88 -0.43 -7.10 -13.34
CA ILE A 88 -0.82 -5.74 -13.75
C ILE A 88 -2.17 -5.33 -13.15
N ALA A 89 -3.11 -6.26 -13.02
CA ALA A 89 -4.41 -5.97 -12.41
C ALA A 89 -4.28 -5.71 -10.90
N GLU A 90 -3.39 -6.39 -10.21
CA GLU A 90 -3.06 -6.17 -8.80
C GLU A 90 -2.32 -4.83 -8.63
N SER A 91 -1.30 -4.52 -9.44
CA SER A 91 -0.59 -3.23 -9.39
C SER A 91 -1.53 -2.05 -9.65
N LYS A 92 -2.54 -2.20 -10.52
CA LYS A 92 -3.59 -1.19 -10.70
C LYS A 92 -4.46 -0.97 -9.46
N ARG A 93 -4.70 -2.01 -8.65
CA ARG A 93 -5.44 -1.87 -7.39
C ARG A 93 -4.57 -1.14 -6.37
N LYS A 94 -3.27 -1.47 -6.28
CA LYS A 94 -2.28 -0.76 -5.46
C LYS A 94 -2.28 0.74 -5.80
N ILE A 95 -2.11 1.11 -7.08
CA ILE A 95 -2.19 2.54 -7.52
C ILE A 95 -3.47 3.25 -7.03
N LYS A 96 -4.63 2.59 -7.08
CA LYS A 96 -5.88 3.19 -6.61
C LYS A 96 -5.92 3.37 -5.10
N GLN A 97 -5.25 2.50 -4.35
CA GLN A 97 -5.09 2.61 -2.91
C GLN A 97 -4.12 3.75 -2.58
N ASP A 98 -2.93 3.77 -3.18
CA ASP A 98 -1.93 4.84 -3.01
C ASP A 98 -2.52 6.23 -3.35
N GLN A 99 -3.41 6.29 -4.35
CA GLN A 99 -4.14 7.53 -4.68
C GLN A 99 -5.09 8.00 -3.57
N LYS A 100 -5.70 7.09 -2.82
CA LYS A 100 -6.57 7.42 -1.69
C LYS A 100 -5.73 7.85 -0.49
N GLU A 101 -4.64 7.15 -0.21
CA GLU A 101 -3.68 7.50 0.84
C GLU A 101 -3.14 8.91 0.58
N LEU A 102 -2.65 9.20 -0.62
CA LEU A 102 -2.22 10.56 -0.99
C LEU A 102 -3.32 11.63 -0.82
N GLN A 103 -4.59 11.29 -1.06
CA GLN A 103 -5.70 12.23 -0.82
C GLN A 103 -5.93 12.47 0.67
N GLN A 104 -5.74 11.44 1.50
CA GLN A 104 -5.82 11.54 2.95
C GLN A 104 -4.68 12.42 3.49
N SER A 105 -3.43 12.17 3.14
CA SER A 105 -2.27 12.95 3.59
C SER A 105 -2.35 14.41 3.17
N LYS A 106 -2.97 14.71 2.02
CA LYS A 106 -3.28 16.08 1.60
C LYS A 106 -4.28 16.77 2.53
N ARG A 107 -5.31 16.05 3.00
CA ARG A 107 -6.33 16.59 3.92
C ARG A 107 -5.74 16.81 5.31
N GLU A 108 -4.94 15.87 5.80
CA GLU A 108 -4.21 15.96 7.07
C GLU A 108 -3.28 17.17 7.06
N LEU A 109 -2.42 17.31 6.05
CA LEU A 109 -1.54 18.47 5.91
C LEU A 109 -2.33 19.80 5.88
N SER A 110 -3.47 19.84 5.19
CA SER A 110 -4.33 21.02 5.14
C SER A 110 -4.90 21.37 6.52
N ARG A 111 -5.25 20.36 7.31
CA ARG A 111 -5.78 20.51 8.67
C ARG A 111 -4.69 21.03 9.61
N SER A 112 -3.53 20.39 9.65
CA SER A 112 -2.40 20.79 10.51
C SER A 112 -1.86 22.17 10.12
N THR A 113 -1.92 22.52 8.83
CA THR A 113 -1.61 23.88 8.36
C THR A 113 -2.60 24.91 8.92
N ARG A 114 -3.88 24.57 9.05
CA ARG A 114 -4.91 25.46 9.61
C ARG A 114 -4.76 25.59 11.13
N GLU A 115 -4.51 24.48 11.81
CA GLU A 115 -4.29 24.45 13.26
C GLU A 115 -3.05 25.30 13.63
N ALA A 116 -1.92 25.08 12.96
CA ALA A 116 -0.71 25.89 13.16
C ALA A 116 -0.89 27.39 12.85
N ARG A 117 -1.82 27.76 11.97
CA ARG A 117 -2.15 29.17 11.66
C ARG A 117 -3.06 29.81 12.69
N ASN A 118 -3.97 29.04 13.27
CA ASN A 118 -4.95 29.52 14.23
C ASN A 118 -4.40 29.54 15.67
N HIS A 119 -3.16 29.12 15.86
CA HIS A 119 -2.52 29.13 17.17
C HIS A 119 -2.38 30.55 17.72
N ASN A 120 -2.82 30.77 18.97
CA ASN A 120 -2.72 32.07 19.62
C ASN A 120 -1.25 32.38 19.99
N PRO A 121 -0.62 33.43 19.44
CA PRO A 121 0.78 33.75 19.73
C PRO A 121 1.05 34.15 21.20
N TYR A 122 -0.01 34.43 21.97
CA TYR A 122 0.06 34.73 23.40
C TYR A 122 -0.26 33.53 24.30
N GLY A 123 -0.46 32.33 23.73
CA GLY A 123 -0.72 31.08 24.44
C GLY A 123 0.55 30.34 24.90
N ASP A 124 0.36 29.14 25.46
CA ASP A 124 1.47 28.27 25.86
C ASP A 124 2.32 27.87 24.65
N ARG A 125 3.65 28.02 24.75
CA ARG A 125 4.60 27.75 23.66
C ARG A 125 4.72 26.26 23.31
N ARG A 126 4.31 25.37 24.22
CA ARG A 126 4.38 23.91 24.02
C ARG A 126 3.47 23.43 22.88
N PRO A 127 2.14 23.64 22.91
CA PRO A 127 1.25 23.20 21.84
C PRO A 127 1.57 23.84 20.48
N GLN A 128 2.12 25.06 20.46
CA GLN A 128 2.59 25.67 19.22
C GLN A 128 3.71 24.87 18.55
N ARG A 129 4.65 24.33 19.36
CA ARG A 129 5.76 23.52 18.86
C ARG A 129 5.28 22.19 18.28
N ASP A 130 4.24 21.63 18.88
CA ASP A 130 3.63 20.37 18.45
C ASP A 130 2.88 20.58 17.12
N ASP A 131 2.06 21.63 16.98
CA ASP A 131 1.39 21.99 15.71
C ASP A 131 2.39 22.17 14.54
N PHE A 132 3.56 22.75 14.82
CA PHE A 132 4.61 22.91 13.81
C PHE A 132 5.31 21.60 13.45
N ARG A 133 5.44 20.69 14.42
CA ARG A 133 6.00 19.35 14.20
C ARG A 133 5.04 18.53 13.33
N ASP A 134 3.77 18.46 13.69
CA ASP A 134 2.75 17.70 12.96
C ASP A 134 2.67 18.15 11.51
N ARG A 135 2.61 19.46 11.27
CA ARG A 135 2.62 20.03 9.91
C ARG A 135 3.87 19.64 9.10
N ARG A 136 5.03 19.50 9.75
CA ARG A 136 6.27 19.12 9.08
C ARG A 136 6.24 17.63 8.72
N ASP A 137 5.69 16.81 9.61
CA ASP A 137 5.66 15.37 9.47
C ASP A 137 4.58 14.99 8.42
N ASP A 138 3.37 15.56 8.46
CA ASP A 138 2.35 15.44 7.39
C ASP A 138 2.87 15.85 5.99
N ARG A 139 3.77 16.84 5.97
CA ARG A 139 4.38 17.30 4.71
C ARG A 139 5.33 16.25 4.16
N ARG A 140 6.08 15.56 5.03
CA ARG A 140 6.97 14.48 4.68
C ARG A 140 6.16 13.31 4.12
N ASP A 141 5.14 12.86 4.85
CA ASP A 141 4.33 11.70 4.48
C ASP A 141 3.68 11.91 3.12
N LYS A 142 3.05 13.07 2.91
CA LYS A 142 2.50 13.42 1.60
C LYS A 142 3.55 13.40 0.48
N ASN A 143 4.79 13.82 0.75
CA ASN A 143 5.84 13.79 -0.28
C ASN A 143 6.30 12.36 -0.58
N ASP A 144 6.36 11.50 0.44
CA ASP A 144 6.68 10.08 0.30
C ASP A 144 5.56 9.36 -0.48
N ASP A 145 4.28 9.60 -0.15
CA ASP A 145 3.13 9.08 -0.92
C ASP A 145 3.17 9.49 -2.39
N VAL A 146 3.53 10.74 -2.69
CA VAL A 146 3.68 11.22 -4.08
C VAL A 146 4.77 10.45 -4.80
N ARG A 147 5.92 10.24 -4.14
CA ARG A 147 7.05 9.51 -4.72
C ARG A 147 6.67 8.07 -5.01
N ASP A 148 6.01 7.43 -4.07
CA ASP A 148 5.71 6.00 -4.11
C ASP A 148 4.60 5.71 -5.12
N LEU A 149 3.54 6.53 -5.16
CA LEU A 149 2.53 6.50 -6.21
C LEU A 149 3.15 6.66 -7.60
N LYS A 150 4.08 7.62 -7.77
CA LYS A 150 4.76 7.83 -9.05
C LYS A 150 5.60 6.62 -9.45
N ALA A 151 6.34 6.03 -8.51
CA ALA A 151 7.10 4.82 -8.74
C ALA A 151 6.18 3.65 -9.15
N GLN A 152 5.06 3.46 -8.44
CA GLN A 152 4.08 2.40 -8.75
C GLN A 152 3.44 2.56 -10.13
N ILE A 153 3.09 3.79 -10.52
CA ILE A 153 2.57 4.09 -11.87
C ILE A 153 3.60 3.74 -12.95
N ASN A 154 4.85 4.17 -12.76
CA ASN A 154 5.92 3.93 -13.73
C ASN A 154 6.21 2.43 -13.90
N ARG A 155 6.31 1.68 -12.80
CA ARG A 155 6.47 0.21 -12.83
C ARG A 155 5.32 -0.47 -13.54
N THR A 156 4.08 -0.12 -13.19
CA THR A 156 2.88 -0.69 -13.82
C THR A 156 2.79 -0.35 -15.31
N LYS A 157 3.22 0.87 -15.71
CA LYS A 157 3.31 1.25 -17.13
C LYS A 157 4.32 0.35 -17.85
N ARG A 158 5.51 0.17 -17.26
CA ARG A 158 6.55 -0.68 -17.85
C ARG A 158 6.11 -2.14 -18.00
N GLN A 159 5.47 -2.70 -16.98
CA GLN A 159 4.86 -4.03 -17.03
C GLN A 159 3.89 -4.21 -18.20
N LYS A 160 3.03 -3.21 -18.45
CA LYS A 160 2.09 -3.24 -19.60
C LYS A 160 2.81 -3.22 -20.95
N GLU A 161 3.85 -2.40 -21.09
CA GLU A 161 4.66 -2.33 -22.31
C GLU A 161 5.32 -3.68 -22.59
N ILE A 162 5.95 -4.28 -21.58
CA ILE A 162 6.60 -5.59 -21.67
C ILE A 162 5.57 -6.67 -22.06
N MET A 163 4.42 -6.71 -21.39
CA MET A 163 3.35 -7.66 -21.72
C MET A 163 2.85 -7.48 -23.16
N LYS A 164 2.68 -6.24 -23.62
CA LYS A 164 2.26 -5.95 -25.00
C LYS A 164 3.30 -6.46 -26.01
N ALA A 165 4.59 -6.24 -25.74
CA ALA A 165 5.68 -6.70 -26.59
C ALA A 165 5.76 -8.23 -26.67
N ILE A 166 5.63 -8.94 -25.54
CA ILE A 166 5.62 -10.41 -25.53
C ILE A 166 4.36 -10.95 -26.22
N LYS A 167 3.21 -10.29 -26.05
CA LYS A 167 1.95 -10.69 -26.68
C LYS A 167 2.04 -10.62 -28.21
N SER A 168 2.53 -9.50 -28.77
CA SER A 168 2.65 -9.29 -30.22
C SER A 168 3.66 -10.24 -30.87
N TYR A 169 4.57 -10.80 -30.09
CA TYR A 169 5.62 -11.67 -30.61
C TYR A 169 5.10 -13.01 -31.14
N ASN A 170 5.32 -13.31 -32.42
CA ASN A 170 4.96 -14.60 -33.03
C ASN A 170 6.18 -15.55 -33.12
N PHE A 171 6.16 -16.60 -32.29
CA PHE A 171 7.22 -17.60 -32.21
C PHE A 171 7.28 -18.56 -33.42
N LEU A 172 6.24 -18.61 -34.26
CA LEU A 172 6.13 -19.54 -35.38
C LEU A 172 6.66 -18.97 -36.71
N ALA A 173 7.07 -17.71 -36.73
CA ALA A 173 7.60 -17.10 -37.95
C ALA A 173 8.96 -17.73 -38.32
N LYS A 174 8.93 -18.68 -39.29
CA LYS A 174 10.04 -19.52 -39.79
C LYS A 174 11.32 -18.78 -40.25
N ARG A 175 11.31 -17.44 -40.35
CA ARG A 175 12.31 -16.67 -41.11
C ARG A 175 13.31 -15.83 -40.32
N ALA A 176 13.40 -15.96 -38.99
CA ALA A 176 14.46 -15.24 -38.26
C ALA A 176 15.26 -16.16 -37.33
N PRO A 177 16.57 -15.90 -37.16
CA PRO A 177 17.46 -16.76 -36.39
C PRO A 177 16.94 -16.93 -34.96
N GLY A 178 16.59 -18.17 -34.60
CA GLY A 178 15.91 -18.50 -33.35
C GLY A 178 16.61 -17.99 -32.08
N LYS A 179 17.93 -17.85 -32.12
CA LYS A 179 18.75 -17.42 -30.97
C LYS A 179 18.51 -15.97 -30.55
N HIS A 180 18.56 -15.01 -31.49
CA HIS A 180 18.35 -13.59 -31.16
C HIS A 180 16.92 -13.35 -30.64
N LYS A 181 15.97 -14.06 -31.26
CA LYS A 181 14.55 -14.07 -30.93
C LYS A 181 14.25 -14.56 -29.51
N LEU A 182 14.93 -15.63 -29.07
CA LEU A 182 14.86 -16.11 -27.69
C LEU A 182 15.41 -15.05 -26.73
N MET A 183 16.62 -14.54 -26.99
CA MET A 183 17.29 -13.57 -26.11
C MET A 183 16.44 -12.33 -25.84
N THR A 184 15.76 -11.78 -26.86
CA THR A 184 14.91 -10.60 -26.67
C THR A 184 13.71 -10.90 -25.76
N ASN A 185 13.04 -12.04 -25.94
CA ASN A 185 11.89 -12.40 -25.10
C ASN A 185 12.31 -12.76 -23.68
N SER A 186 13.38 -13.55 -23.52
CA SER A 186 13.98 -13.84 -22.22
C SER A 186 14.36 -12.57 -21.48
N LYS A 187 14.96 -11.60 -22.17
CA LYS A 187 15.29 -10.29 -21.58
C LYS A 187 14.05 -9.55 -21.10
N LEU A 188 12.99 -9.49 -21.91
CA LEU A 188 11.72 -8.87 -21.55
C LEU A 188 11.03 -9.57 -20.36
N LEU A 189 11.04 -10.90 -20.34
CA LEU A 189 10.46 -11.67 -19.23
C LEU A 189 11.23 -11.45 -17.92
N ASN A 190 12.56 -11.46 -17.98
CA ASN A 190 13.40 -11.14 -16.83
C ASN A 190 13.22 -9.69 -16.38
N GLU A 191 13.07 -8.76 -17.31
CA GLU A 191 12.74 -7.38 -16.96
C GLU A 191 11.39 -7.27 -16.24
N PHE A 192 10.37 -8.03 -16.67
CA PHE A 192 9.10 -8.11 -15.94
C PHE A 192 9.29 -8.66 -14.53
N ALA A 193 10.05 -9.75 -14.38
CA ALA A 193 10.37 -10.33 -13.07
C ALA A 193 11.10 -9.32 -12.16
N ASN A 194 11.98 -8.49 -12.72
CA ASN A 194 12.66 -7.43 -11.97
C ASN A 194 11.69 -6.34 -11.51
N THR A 195 10.64 -6.03 -12.28
CA THR A 195 9.59 -5.11 -11.79
C THR A 195 8.82 -5.71 -10.60
N MET A 196 8.54 -7.01 -10.60
CA MET A 196 7.90 -7.69 -9.46
C MET A 196 8.82 -7.69 -8.23
N GLU A 197 10.13 -7.90 -8.42
CA GLU A 197 11.13 -7.83 -7.34
C GLU A 197 11.24 -6.42 -6.74
N ALA A 198 11.13 -5.38 -7.57
CA ALA A 198 11.06 -4.00 -7.11
C ALA A 198 9.78 -3.76 -6.27
N ASP A 199 8.62 -4.30 -6.68
CA ASP A 199 7.37 -4.23 -5.90
C ASP A 199 7.52 -4.91 -4.53
N ILE A 200 8.10 -6.11 -4.49
CA ILE A 200 8.43 -6.82 -3.24
C ILE A 200 9.36 -6.00 -2.35
N THR A 201 10.38 -5.37 -2.94
CA THR A 201 11.36 -4.57 -2.18
C THR A 201 10.71 -3.32 -1.60
N ALA A 202 9.84 -2.64 -2.36
CA ALA A 202 9.08 -1.49 -1.87
C ALA A 202 8.20 -1.88 -0.68
N THR A 203 7.41 -2.96 -0.80
CA THR A 203 6.56 -3.44 0.31
C THR A 203 7.36 -3.86 1.55
N LYS A 204 8.59 -4.36 1.38
CA LYS A 204 9.47 -4.64 2.53
C LYS A 204 9.89 -3.35 3.26
N LEU A 205 10.20 -2.30 2.52
CA LEU A 205 10.58 -1.01 3.08
C LEU A 205 9.40 -0.36 3.82
N GLU A 206 8.22 -0.37 3.19
CA GLU A 206 6.95 0.08 3.80
C GLU A 206 6.69 -0.62 5.14
N ILE A 207 6.80 -1.95 5.20
CA ILE A 207 6.63 -2.71 6.45
C ILE A 207 7.66 -2.33 7.52
N ILE A 208 8.87 -1.91 7.14
CA ILE A 208 9.90 -1.46 8.09
C ILE A 208 9.55 -0.07 8.63
N GLU A 209 9.03 0.80 7.76
CA GLU A 209 8.56 2.14 8.10
C GLU A 209 7.35 2.10 9.03
N ASP A 210 6.30 1.34 8.69
CA ASP A 210 5.13 1.10 9.55
C ASP A 210 5.53 0.67 10.97
N LYS A 211 6.57 -0.17 11.09
CA LYS A 211 7.06 -0.64 12.39
C LYS A 211 7.72 0.46 13.19
N LYS A 212 8.42 1.39 12.53
CA LYS A 212 9.06 2.53 13.20
C LYS A 212 7.98 3.49 13.70
N GLU A 213 7.00 3.83 12.87
CA GLU A 213 5.87 4.68 13.24
C GLU A 213 5.13 4.12 14.46
N ILE A 214 4.82 2.83 14.46
CA ILE A 214 4.18 2.18 15.62
C ILE A 214 5.02 2.30 16.91
N ILE A 215 6.35 2.31 16.80
CA ILE A 215 7.24 2.48 17.96
C ILE A 215 7.20 3.94 18.44
N GLU A 216 7.19 4.88 17.51
CA GLU A 216 7.10 6.32 17.76
C GLU A 216 5.76 6.68 18.41
N ASP A 217 4.62 6.24 17.86
CA ASP A 217 3.29 6.43 18.46
C ASP A 217 3.20 5.89 19.88
N ARG A 218 3.87 4.75 20.15
CA ARG A 218 3.88 4.14 21.48
C ARG A 218 4.70 4.96 22.46
N ARG A 219 5.75 5.63 21.99
CA ARG A 219 6.57 6.50 22.81
C ARG A 219 5.80 7.77 23.14
N GLU A 220 5.17 8.40 22.16
CA GLU A 220 4.37 9.62 22.35
C GLU A 220 3.22 9.38 23.34
N ARG A 221 2.45 8.29 23.15
CA ARG A 221 1.41 7.89 24.11
C ARG A 221 1.89 7.66 25.55
N ARG A 222 3.18 7.37 25.76
CA ARG A 222 3.75 7.24 27.12
C ARG A 222 4.17 8.59 27.68
N GLU A 223 4.66 9.49 26.82
CA GLU A 223 5.01 10.85 27.19
C GLU A 223 3.75 11.64 27.57
N ASP A 224 2.65 11.50 26.83
CA ASP A 224 1.33 12.11 27.13
C ASP A 224 0.75 11.69 28.48
N ARG A 225 1.03 10.45 28.92
CA ARG A 225 0.55 9.93 30.21
C ARG A 225 1.38 10.41 31.40
N ARG A 226 2.55 10.99 31.15
CA ARG A 226 3.50 11.46 32.17
C ARG A 226 3.48 12.97 32.34
N GLY A 227 2.99 13.72 31.35
CA GLY A 227 2.73 15.15 31.41
C GLY A 227 1.37 15.46 32.02
#